data_AF-A0A134B3H1-F1
#
_entry.id   AF-A0A134B3H1-F1
#
_cell.length_a   1.000
_cell.length_b   1.000
_cell.length_c   1.000
_cell.angle_alpha   90.00
_cell.angle_beta   90.00
_cell.angle_gamma   90.00
#
_symmetry.space_group_name_H-M   'P 1'
#
loop_
_entity.id
_entity.type
_entity.pdbx_description
1 polymer ?
#
loop_
_entity_poly.entity_id
_entity_poly.type
_entity_poly.pdbx_seq_one_letter_code
_entity_poly.pdbx_strand_id
1 'polypeptide(L)' 'MKKYDNTTIYTMDELVDLLGGDKYNELNRYDEFGLAVCYPDVCGLQIVFREDRFSENALNAVRHATK' A
#
# COMPACT_ATOMS: atom_id res chain seq x y z
N MET A 1 -4.27 7.53 -2.31
CA MET A 1 -2.80 7.49 -2.42
C MET A 1 -2.23 8.89 -2.30
N LYS A 2 -1.13 9.06 -1.57
CA LYS A 2 -0.41 10.34 -1.41
C LYS A 2 1.07 10.17 -1.73
N LYS A 3 1.74 11.23 -2.19
CA LYS A 3 3.20 11.23 -2.32
C LYS A 3 3.85 11.72 -1.02
N TYR A 4 4.83 10.98 -0.53
CA TYR A 4 5.62 11.33 0.65
C TYR A 4 7.05 10.81 0.48
N ASP A 5 8.06 11.64 0.75
CA ASP A 5 9.47 11.22 0.72
C ASP A 5 9.88 10.43 -0.54
N ASN A 6 9.57 10.97 -1.72
CA ASN A 6 9.81 10.36 -3.04
C ASN A 6 9.15 8.99 -3.30
N THR A 7 8.21 8.57 -2.46
CA THR A 7 7.42 7.34 -2.62
C THR A 7 5.92 7.63 -2.59
N THR A 8 5.11 6.68 -3.05
CA THR A 8 3.66 6.70 -2.83
C THR A 8 3.35 5.99 -1.53
N ILE A 9 2.44 6.54 -0.74
CA ILE A 9 1.89 5.89 0.43
C ILE A 9 0.41 5.59 0.23
N TYR A 10 0.00 4.44 0.74
CA TYR A 10 -1.35 3.91 0.65
C TYR A 10 -1.89 3.59 2.03
N THR A 11 -3.15 3.94 2.30
CA THR A 11 -3.85 3.36 3.45
C THR A 11 -4.28 1.92 3.14
N MET A 12 -4.66 1.16 4.17
CA MET A 12 -5.28 -0.16 3.96
C MET A 12 -6.52 -0.05 3.07
N ASP A 13 -7.42 0.89 3.37
CA ASP A 13 -8.67 1.08 2.62
C ASP A 13 -8.38 1.37 1.14
N GLU A 14 -7.37 2.20 0.85
CA GLU A 14 -6.97 2.50 -0.53
C GLU A 14 -6.42 1.27 -1.27
N LEU A 15 -5.68 0.39 -0.58
CA LEU A 15 -5.20 -0.85 -1.19
C LEU A 15 -6.34 -1.86 -1.42
N VAL A 16 -7.29 -1.95 -0.48
CA VAL A 16 -8.47 -2.81 -0.61
C VAL A 16 -9.37 -2.33 -1.75
N ASP A 17 -9.60 -1.01 -1.86
CA ASP A 17 -10.39 -0.42 -2.94
C ASP A 17 -9.72 -0.63 -4.31
N LEU A 18 -8.40 -0.54 -4.37
CA LEU A 18 -7.64 -0.68 -5.62
C LEU A 18 -7.56 -2.15 -6.08
N LEU A 19 -7.27 -3.06 -5.16
CA LEU A 19 -6.95 -4.46 -5.50
C LEU A 19 -8.16 -5.39 -5.36
N GLY A 20 -9.21 -4.95 -4.66
CA GLY A 20 -10.24 -5.81 -4.13
C GLY A 20 -9.78 -6.56 -2.87
N GLY A 21 -10.74 -6.93 -2.02
CA GLY A 21 -10.47 -7.60 -0.75
C GLY A 21 -9.70 -8.91 -0.89
N ASP A 22 -10.02 -9.73 -1.89
CA ASP A 22 -9.36 -11.03 -2.11
C ASP A 22 -7.88 -10.87 -2.45
N LYS A 23 -7.55 -9.98 -3.40
CA LYS A 23 -6.17 -9.76 -3.82
C LYS A 23 -5.34 -9.04 -2.77
N TYR A 24 -5.94 -8.08 -2.07
CA TYR A 24 -5.31 -7.45 -0.90
C TYR A 24 -4.95 -8.50 0.16
N ASN A 25 -5.91 -9.38 0.51
CA ASN A 25 -5.70 -10.40 1.53
C ASN A 25 -4.64 -11.43 1.13
N GLU A 26 -4.58 -11.82 -0.15
CA GLU A 26 -3.53 -12.68 -0.69
C GLU A 26 -2.15 -12.04 -0.46
N LEU A 27 -1.95 -10.80 -0.92
CA LEU A 27 -0.68 -10.10 -0.82
C LEU A 27 -0.28 -9.80 0.64
N ASN A 28 -1.23 -9.35 1.45
CA ASN A 28 -1.00 -9.03 2.85
C ASN A 28 -0.65 -10.27 3.69
N ARG A 29 -1.20 -11.45 3.35
CA ARG A 29 -0.85 -12.72 4.03
C ARG A 29 0.62 -13.08 3.88
N TYR A 30 1.26 -12.65 2.79
CA TYR A 30 2.66 -12.91 2.50
C TYR A 30 3.57 -11.71 2.79
N ASP A 31 3.08 -10.71 3.56
CA ASP A 31 3.81 -9.48 3.91
C ASP A 31 4.33 -8.68 2.69
N GLU A 32 3.65 -8.79 1.54
CA GLU A 32 4.11 -8.24 0.26
C GLU A 32 4.07 -6.70 0.23
N PHE A 33 3.34 -6.06 1.16
CA PHE A 33 3.29 -4.60 1.33
C PHE A 33 4.37 -4.06 2.29
N GLY A 34 5.15 -4.95 2.92
CA GLY A 34 6.17 -4.60 3.90
C GLY A 34 5.60 -4.01 5.20
N LEU A 35 6.49 -3.42 6.01
CA LEU A 35 6.13 -2.86 7.31
C LEU A 35 5.25 -1.62 7.15
N ALA A 36 4.04 -1.71 7.70
CA ALA A 36 3.11 -0.60 7.85
C ALA A 36 3.65 0.41 8.88
N VAL A 37 3.53 1.71 8.57
CA VAL A 37 4.10 2.80 9.35
C VAL A 37 3.05 3.88 9.61
N CYS A 38 3.20 4.63 10.71
CA CYS A 38 2.35 5.78 11.00
C CYS A 38 3.18 7.05 10.86
N TYR A 39 2.70 8.00 10.06
CA TYR A 39 3.29 9.33 9.90
C TYR A 39 2.28 10.39 10.35
N PRO A 40 2.21 10.71 11.65
CA PRO A 40 1.23 11.65 12.22
C PRO A 40 1.13 12.99 11.49
N ASP A 41 2.27 13.55 11.09
CA ASP A 41 2.35 14.86 10.43
C ASP A 41 1.90 14.84 8.96
N VAL A 42 1.73 13.65 8.37
CA VAL A 42 1.41 13.47 6.94
C VAL A 42 0.01 12.89 6.75
N CYS A 43 -0.34 11.92 7.59
CA CYS A 43 -1.53 11.07 7.44
C CYS A 43 -2.42 11.10 8.69
N GLY A 44 -2.08 11.88 9.71
CA GLY A 44 -2.66 11.74 11.04
C GLY A 44 -2.32 10.38 11.66
N LEU A 45 -3.17 9.88 12.55
CA LEU A 45 -2.97 8.60 13.24
C LEU A 45 -3.25 7.36 12.36
N GLN A 46 -3.27 7.51 11.04
CA GLN A 46 -3.49 6.42 10.11
C GLN A 46 -2.20 5.64 9.86
N ILE A 47 -2.33 4.32 9.82
CA ILE A 47 -1.28 3.42 9.36
C ILE A 47 -1.30 3.40 7.83
N VAL A 48 -0.12 3.54 7.24
CA VAL A 48 0.09 3.54 5.79
C VAL A 48 1.17 2.54 5.39
N PHE A 49 1.09 2.07 4.16
CA PHE A 49 2.10 1.25 3.49
C PHE A 49 2.83 2.10 2.46
N ARG A 50 4.14 1.90 2.34
CA ARG A 50 4.97 2.64 1.37
C ARG A 50 5.25 1.79 0.15
N GLU A 51 5.01 2.34 -1.04
CA GLU A 51 5.19 1.64 -2.33
C GLU A 51 6.62 1.13 -2.53
N ASP A 52 7.63 1.88 -2.09
CA ASP A 52 9.05 1.48 -2.16
C ASP A 52 9.41 0.29 -1.27
N ARG A 53 8.49 -0.15 -0.39
CA ARG A 53 8.63 -1.37 0.41
C ARG A 53 7.83 -2.55 -0.14
N PHE A 54 7.06 -2.34 -1.20
CA PHE A 54 6.30 -3.41 -1.81
C PHE A 54 7.26 -4.37 -2.50
N SER A 55 6.94 -5.65 -2.44
CA SER A 55 7.58 -6.61 -3.32
C SER A 55 7.22 -6.33 -4.79
N GLU A 56 7.95 -6.95 -5.71
CA GLU A 56 7.62 -6.88 -7.13
C GLU A 56 6.19 -7.36 -7.43
N ASN A 57 5.69 -8.35 -6.69
CA ASN A 57 4.35 -8.89 -6.84
C ASN A 57 3.28 -7.84 -6.48
N ALA A 58 3.41 -7.22 -5.31
CA ALA A 58 2.50 -6.15 -4.89
C ALA A 58 2.59 -4.91 -5.79
N LEU A 59 3.81 -4.51 -6.22
CA LEU A 59 4.01 -3.42 -7.17
C LEU A 59 3.30 -3.68 -8.50
N ASN A 60 3.42 -4.90 -9.04
CA ASN A 60 2.79 -5.27 -10.29
C ASN A 60 1.27 -5.28 -10.18
N ALA A 61 0.72 -5.78 -9.06
CA ALA A 61 -0.72 -5.78 -8.80
C ALA A 61 -1.28 -4.34 -8.77
N VAL A 62 -0.61 -3.44 -8.03
CA VAL A 62 -1.01 -2.03 -7.93
C VAL A 62 -0.92 -1.32 -9.29
N ARG A 63 0.18 -1.53 -10.03
CA ARG A 63 0.36 -0.95 -11.37
C ARG A 63 -0.67 -1.45 -12.38
N HIS A 64 -1.09 -2.71 -12.28
CA HIS A 64 -2.11 -3.28 -13.15
C HIS A 64 -3.51 -2.72 -12.83
N ALA A 65 -3.83 -2.54 -11.54
CA ALA A 65 -5.11 -2.00 -11.10
C ALA A 65 -5.27 -0.48 -11.34
N THR A 66 -4.16 0.24 -11.55
CA THR A 66 -4.17 1.69 -11.83
C THR A 66 -4.19 2.02 -13.33
N LYS A 67 -4.14 1.00 -14.21
CA LYS A 67 -4.27 1.15 -15.67
C LYS A 67 -5.74 1.16 -16.10
#